data_AF-A0A522V1G3-F1
#
_entry.id   AF-A0A522V1G3-F1
#
_cell.length_a   1.000
_cell.length_b   1.000
_cell.length_c   1.000
_cell.angle_alpha   90.00
_cell.angle_beta   90.00
_cell.angle_gamma   90.00
#
_symmetry.space_group_name_H-M   'P 1'
#
loop_
_entity.id
_entity.type
_entity.pdbx_description
1 polymer ?
#
loop_
_entity_poly.entity_id
_entity_poly.type
_entity_poly.pdbx_seq_one_letter_code
_entity_poly.pdbx_strand_id
1 'polypeptide(L)'
;MSIFFLKSLLSVVLIFLAVAAMYTMFEIFGRIEKKQDIVKLKNAHRTNGIVYFILFGVIAYYCISFLTAVKVELSPRSNMHSLFAFSILALMCVKVSFVRVYRQHYSQTKGIGLAMALLTFAMFWTSAGYYFIVTGFGYDKTAEKLMEQKRQSSYFALEKKGDLAAYPARNYAESIGRGKDLFDAKCAFCHDPYGTKKLVGPGLKGVMKGTRLPVSLRPATPDNIRLQLREPFRDMPSFKYLPDGEVEDLIAFLNTL
;
A
#
# COMPACT_ATOMS: atom_id res chain seq x y z
N MET A 1 4.62 13.06 14.28
CA MET A 1 4.21 12.64 12.92
C MET A 1 4.37 11.13 12.87
N SER A 2 3.47 10.39 12.20
CA SER A 2 3.77 8.98 11.91
C SER A 2 4.92 8.83 10.92
N ILE A 3 5.39 7.59 10.83
CA ILE A 3 6.30 7.12 9.79
C ILE A 3 5.68 7.29 8.40
N PHE A 4 4.34 7.19 8.26
CA PHE A 4 3.63 7.36 6.98
C PHE A 4 3.59 8.82 6.51
N PHE A 5 3.29 9.77 7.40
CA PHE A 5 3.35 11.19 7.08
C PHE A 5 4.79 11.63 6.78
N LEU A 6 5.75 11.20 7.60
CA LEU A 6 7.17 11.50 7.41
C LEU A 6 7.71 10.91 6.09
N LYS A 7 7.41 9.64 5.77
CA LYS A 7 7.73 9.03 4.46
C LYS A 7 7.14 9.85 3.32
N SER A 8 5.88 10.28 3.46
CA SER A 8 5.18 11.03 2.40
C SER A 8 5.84 12.39 2.17
N LEU A 9 6.16 13.13 3.24
CA LEU A 9 6.91 14.40 3.16
C LEU A 9 8.31 14.22 2.54
N LEU A 10 9.07 13.20 2.97
CA LEU A 10 10.38 12.86 2.40
C LEU A 10 10.27 12.54 0.89
N SER A 11 9.19 11.90 0.46
CA SER A 11 8.97 11.60 -0.97
C SER A 11 8.58 12.82 -1.82
N VAL A 12 8.02 13.88 -1.24
CA VAL A 12 7.84 15.17 -1.93
C VAL A 12 9.20 15.79 -2.22
N VAL A 13 10.12 15.78 -1.26
CA VAL A 13 11.51 16.22 -1.47
C VAL A 13 12.18 15.37 -2.55
N LEU A 14 11.96 14.05 -2.57
CA LEU A 14 12.46 13.15 -3.60
C LEU A 14 11.97 13.53 -5.01
N ILE A 15 10.71 13.96 -5.17
CA ILE A 15 10.17 14.48 -6.43
C ILE A 15 10.83 15.80 -6.84
N PHE A 16 11.00 16.76 -5.93
CA PHE A 16 11.72 18.00 -6.23
C PHE A 16 13.17 17.75 -6.69
N LEU A 17 13.88 16.81 -6.04
CA LEU A 17 15.23 16.40 -6.46
C LEU A 17 15.22 15.71 -7.84
N ALA A 18 14.20 14.93 -8.18
CA ALA A 18 14.06 14.33 -9.50
C ALA A 18 13.80 15.39 -10.60
N VAL A 19 12.92 16.37 -10.34
CA VAL A 19 12.68 17.50 -11.26
C VAL A 19 13.93 18.35 -11.43
N ALA A 20 14.68 18.63 -10.35
CA ALA A 20 15.97 19.32 -10.42
C ALA A 20 17.02 18.52 -11.22
N ALA A 21 17.03 17.18 -11.10
CA ALA A 21 17.90 16.32 -11.91
C ALA A 21 17.55 16.39 -13.40
N MET A 22 16.26 16.41 -13.76
CA MET A 22 15.80 16.58 -15.14
C MET A 22 16.16 17.97 -15.68
N TYR A 23 15.84 19.04 -14.94
CA TYR A 23 16.13 20.42 -15.34
C TYR A 23 17.63 20.63 -15.62
N THR A 24 18.49 20.23 -14.68
CA THR A 24 19.95 20.32 -14.85
C THR A 24 20.47 19.46 -16.02
N MET A 25 19.84 18.30 -16.29
CA MET A 25 20.20 17.49 -17.47
C MET A 25 19.78 18.17 -18.79
N PHE A 26 18.61 18.79 -18.84
CA PHE A 26 18.10 19.48 -20.03
C PHE A 26 18.87 20.78 -20.32
N GLU A 27 19.29 21.54 -19.32
CA GLU A 27 20.15 22.71 -19.52
C GLU A 27 21.58 22.31 -20.00
N ILE A 28 22.13 21.18 -19.53
CA ILE A 28 23.46 20.70 -19.99
C ILE A 28 23.43 20.18 -21.44
N PHE A 29 22.36 19.47 -21.83
CA PHE A 29 22.31 18.68 -23.07
C PHE A 29 21.24 19.08 -24.10
N GLY A 30 20.28 19.92 -23.74
CA GLY A 30 19.13 20.30 -24.57
C GLY A 30 19.17 21.75 -25.08
N ARG A 31 19.98 22.64 -24.49
CA ARG A 31 20.24 23.98 -25.03
C ARG A 31 21.57 24.05 -25.79
N ILE A 32 21.52 24.73 -26.93
CA ILE A 32 22.68 25.16 -27.72
C ILE A 32 23.35 26.36 -27.01
N GLU A 33 22.57 27.41 -26.72
CA GLU A 33 23.01 28.57 -25.96
C GLU A 33 22.93 28.33 -24.44
N LYS A 34 24.07 28.48 -23.75
CA LYS A 34 24.19 28.11 -22.34
C LYS A 34 24.21 29.35 -21.45
N LYS A 35 23.04 29.69 -20.90
CA LYS A 35 22.84 30.81 -19.97
C LYS A 35 23.47 30.60 -18.57
N GLN A 36 24.04 29.42 -18.30
CA GLN A 36 24.63 29.07 -17.01
C GLN A 36 25.97 28.33 -17.18
N ASP A 37 26.83 28.48 -16.18
CA ASP A 37 28.12 27.83 -16.05
C ASP A 37 27.97 26.29 -15.95
N ILE A 38 28.51 25.60 -16.97
CA ILE A 38 28.45 24.14 -17.13
C ILE A 38 29.10 23.42 -15.93
N VAL A 39 30.15 23.99 -15.33
CA VAL A 39 30.89 23.36 -14.22
C VAL A 39 30.02 23.38 -12.95
N LYS A 40 29.43 24.55 -12.64
CA LYS A 40 28.47 24.69 -11.53
C LYS A 40 27.25 23.79 -11.73
N LEU A 41 26.70 23.75 -12.94
CA LEU A 41 25.51 22.97 -13.28
C LEU A 41 25.75 21.44 -13.20
N LYS A 42 26.92 20.97 -13.67
CA LYS A 42 27.38 19.58 -13.54
C LYS A 42 27.63 19.18 -12.09
N ASN A 43 28.20 20.07 -11.29
CA ASN A 43 28.40 19.84 -9.85
C ASN A 43 27.05 19.81 -9.11
N ALA A 44 26.12 20.71 -9.43
CA ALA A 44 24.76 20.70 -8.90
C ALA A 44 24.03 19.39 -9.22
N HIS A 45 24.06 18.92 -10.48
CA HIS A 45 23.47 17.62 -10.86
C HIS A 45 24.11 16.45 -10.09
N ARG A 46 25.43 16.45 -9.89
CA ARG A 46 26.14 15.42 -9.12
C ARG A 46 25.73 15.42 -7.64
N THR A 47 25.72 16.58 -6.98
CA THR A 47 25.32 16.71 -5.57
C THR A 47 23.84 16.33 -5.39
N ASN A 48 22.96 16.84 -6.26
CA ASN A 48 21.54 16.50 -6.28
C ASN A 48 21.30 14.99 -6.44
N GLY A 49 22.05 14.31 -7.32
CA GLY A 49 21.99 12.86 -7.48
C GLY A 49 22.49 12.06 -6.27
N ILE A 50 23.44 12.59 -5.50
CA ILE A 50 23.91 11.98 -4.24
C ILE A 50 22.84 12.15 -3.15
N VAL A 51 22.32 13.38 -2.97
CA VAL A 51 21.24 13.67 -2.00
C VAL A 51 19.99 12.84 -2.31
N TYR A 52 19.60 12.74 -3.58
CA TYR A 52 18.51 11.87 -4.04
C TYR A 52 18.74 10.41 -3.60
N PHE A 53 19.94 9.86 -3.80
CA PHE A 53 20.21 8.45 -3.49
C PHE A 53 20.26 8.17 -1.98
N ILE A 54 20.80 9.09 -1.18
CA ILE A 54 20.78 9.01 0.29
C ILE A 54 19.33 9.05 0.79
N LEU A 55 18.53 10.00 0.31
CA LEU A 55 17.11 10.13 0.66
C LEU A 55 16.29 8.90 0.23
N PHE A 56 16.54 8.37 -0.97
CA PHE A 56 15.94 7.13 -1.45
C PHE A 56 16.30 5.95 -0.55
N GLY A 57 17.56 5.82 -0.12
CA GLY A 57 18.02 4.79 0.82
C GLY A 57 17.31 4.86 2.18
N VAL A 58 17.14 6.07 2.73
CA VAL A 58 16.39 6.29 3.98
C VAL A 58 14.91 5.89 3.82
N ILE A 59 14.26 6.29 2.72
CA ILE A 59 12.87 5.88 2.42
C ILE A 59 12.77 4.36 2.24
N ALA A 60 13.73 3.74 1.54
CA ALA A 60 13.78 2.30 1.31
C ALA A 60 13.95 1.50 2.61
N TYR A 61 14.77 1.98 3.56
CA TYR A 61 14.90 1.39 4.89
C TYR A 61 13.55 1.35 5.63
N TYR A 62 12.79 2.45 5.65
CA TYR A 62 11.45 2.48 6.24
C TYR A 62 10.47 1.54 5.49
N CYS A 63 10.56 1.42 4.16
CA CYS A 63 9.77 0.46 3.39
C CYS A 63 10.10 -1.00 3.73
N ILE A 64 11.39 -1.36 3.86
CA ILE A 64 11.83 -2.72 4.20
C ILE A 64 11.44 -3.06 5.64
N SER A 65 11.59 -2.13 6.59
CA SER A 65 11.13 -2.27 7.97
C SER A 65 9.61 -2.48 8.08
N PHE A 66 8.83 -1.91 7.15
CA PHE A 66 7.40 -2.19 7.04
C PHE A 66 7.11 -3.58 6.43
N LEU A 67 7.82 -3.96 5.36
CA LEU A 67 7.68 -5.27 4.71
C LEU A 67 7.94 -6.45 5.68
N THR A 68 9.04 -6.41 6.42
CA THR A 68 9.43 -7.49 7.34
C THR A 68 8.50 -7.63 8.54
N ALA A 69 7.86 -6.54 8.96
CA ALA A 69 6.91 -6.49 10.09
C ALA A 69 5.49 -6.99 9.75
N VAL A 70 5.17 -7.18 8.46
CA VAL A 70 3.82 -7.52 8.00
C VAL A 70 3.71 -8.99 7.59
N LYS A 71 4.64 -9.52 6.79
CA LYS A 71 4.63 -10.93 6.27
C LYS A 71 3.31 -11.41 5.63
N VAL A 72 2.45 -10.50 5.16
CA VAL A 72 1.22 -10.78 4.39
C VAL A 72 1.49 -10.53 2.91
N GLU A 73 0.70 -11.16 2.04
CA GLU A 73 0.70 -10.92 0.60
C GLU A 73 0.61 -9.42 0.25
N LEU A 74 1.39 -9.02 -0.75
CA LEU A 74 1.50 -7.63 -1.14
C LEU A 74 0.32 -7.21 -2.01
N SER A 75 -0.48 -6.27 -1.51
CA SER A 75 -1.53 -5.60 -2.30
C SER A 75 -0.98 -5.11 -3.66
N PRO A 76 -1.77 -5.10 -4.75
CA PRO A 76 -1.29 -4.71 -6.09
C PRO A 76 -0.58 -3.36 -6.13
N ARG A 77 -1.08 -2.37 -5.36
CA ARG A 77 -0.44 -1.06 -5.19
C ARG A 77 0.97 -1.16 -4.58
N SER A 78 1.14 -2.03 -3.58
CA SER A 78 2.43 -2.25 -2.92
C SER A 78 3.41 -3.01 -3.82
N ASN A 79 2.92 -3.95 -4.63
CA ASN A 79 3.74 -4.62 -5.64
C ASN A 79 4.26 -3.62 -6.69
N MET A 80 3.39 -2.74 -7.21
CA MET A 80 3.81 -1.68 -8.14
C MET A 80 4.83 -0.71 -7.49
N HIS A 81 4.60 -0.30 -6.25
CA HIS A 81 5.54 0.57 -5.52
C HIS A 81 6.93 -0.10 -5.34
N SER A 82 6.96 -1.37 -4.92
CA SER A 82 8.21 -2.14 -4.80
C SER A 82 8.91 -2.35 -6.15
N LEU A 83 8.15 -2.68 -7.20
CA LEU A 83 8.67 -2.86 -8.56
C LEU A 83 9.38 -1.59 -9.03
N PHE A 84 8.73 -0.42 -8.95
CA PHE A 84 9.34 0.85 -9.34
C PHE A 84 10.58 1.19 -8.50
N ALA A 85 10.58 0.92 -7.19
CA ALA A 85 11.74 1.12 -6.33
C ALA A 85 12.95 0.25 -6.75
N PHE A 86 12.73 -1.05 -7.02
CA PHE A 86 13.79 -1.93 -7.52
C PHE A 86 14.27 -1.54 -8.92
N SER A 87 13.38 -1.10 -9.82
CA SER A 87 13.76 -0.57 -11.14
C SER A 87 14.64 0.68 -11.03
N ILE A 88 14.30 1.63 -10.14
CA ILE A 88 15.11 2.84 -9.89
C ILE A 88 16.51 2.46 -9.37
N LEU A 89 16.59 1.49 -8.45
CA LEU A 89 17.87 1.02 -7.91
C LEU A 89 18.73 0.35 -8.99
N ALA A 90 18.15 -0.55 -9.79
CA ALA A 90 18.86 -1.21 -10.90
C ALA A 90 19.36 -0.20 -11.94
N LEU A 91 18.52 0.75 -12.36
CA LEU A 91 18.90 1.82 -13.28
C LEU A 91 20.00 2.72 -12.72
N MET A 92 19.99 3.01 -11.41
CA MET A 92 21.06 3.76 -10.75
C MET A 92 22.39 2.99 -10.79
N CYS A 93 22.38 1.69 -10.53
CA CYS A 93 23.57 0.84 -10.64
C CYS A 93 24.13 0.84 -12.08
N VAL A 94 23.28 0.66 -13.09
CA VAL A 94 23.69 0.74 -14.51
C VAL A 94 24.25 2.12 -14.86
N LYS A 95 23.59 3.21 -14.41
CA LYS A 95 24.06 4.60 -14.61
C LYS A 95 25.45 4.82 -13.98
N VAL A 96 25.69 4.31 -12.78
CA VAL A 96 27.00 4.40 -12.12
C VAL A 96 28.05 3.58 -12.89
N SER A 97 27.73 2.36 -13.31
CA SER A 97 28.63 1.50 -14.11
C SER A 97 29.01 2.13 -15.45
N PHE A 98 28.07 2.74 -16.17
CA PHE A 98 28.35 3.43 -17.45
C PHE A 98 29.22 4.69 -17.26
N VAL A 99 29.08 5.40 -16.13
CA VAL A 99 29.88 6.60 -15.85
C VAL A 99 31.27 6.27 -15.28
N ARG A 100 31.40 5.21 -14.47
CA ARG A 100 32.66 4.82 -13.81
C ARG A 100 33.52 3.90 -14.66
N VAL A 101 32.92 2.83 -15.20
CA VAL A 101 33.61 1.68 -15.83
C VAL A 101 33.41 1.71 -17.34
N TYR A 102 32.18 1.51 -17.81
CA TYR A 102 31.85 1.30 -19.22
C TYR A 102 31.60 2.63 -19.97
N ARG A 103 32.60 3.50 -19.99
CA ARG A 103 32.51 4.88 -20.51
C ARG A 103 32.02 4.99 -21.96
N GLN A 104 32.17 3.94 -22.77
CA GLN A 104 31.61 3.87 -24.13
C GLN A 104 30.08 4.08 -24.15
N HIS A 105 29.37 3.68 -23.10
CA HIS A 105 27.91 3.82 -22.96
C HIS A 105 27.46 5.17 -22.34
N TYR A 106 28.38 6.14 -22.18
CA TYR A 106 28.08 7.42 -21.52
C TYR A 106 26.93 8.19 -22.19
N SER A 107 26.76 8.07 -23.51
CA SER A 107 25.65 8.69 -24.27
C SER A 107 24.26 8.25 -23.77
N GLN A 108 24.12 6.98 -23.37
CA GLN A 108 22.86 6.37 -22.93
C GLN A 108 22.45 6.79 -21.51
N THR A 109 23.37 7.38 -20.72
CA THR A 109 23.10 7.81 -19.33
C THR A 109 21.99 8.86 -19.21
N LYS A 110 21.72 9.62 -20.27
CA LYS A 110 20.60 10.57 -20.36
C LYS A 110 19.25 9.87 -20.32
N GLY A 111 19.08 8.83 -21.13
CA GLY A 111 17.86 8.03 -21.21
C GLY A 111 17.58 7.30 -19.89
N ILE A 112 18.63 6.75 -19.27
CA ILE A 112 18.54 6.15 -17.93
C ILE A 112 18.09 7.20 -16.89
N GLY A 113 18.66 8.41 -16.93
CA GLY A 113 18.26 9.51 -16.05
C GLY A 113 16.78 9.91 -16.18
N LEU A 114 16.26 9.97 -17.42
CA LEU A 114 14.85 10.25 -17.68
C LEU A 114 13.94 9.11 -17.20
N ALA A 115 14.29 7.86 -17.51
CA ALA A 115 13.55 6.68 -17.08
C ALA A 115 13.45 6.59 -15.54
N MET A 116 14.55 6.86 -14.83
CA MET A 116 14.55 6.94 -13.37
C MET A 116 13.54 7.98 -12.87
N ALA A 117 13.53 9.20 -13.42
CA ALA A 117 12.65 10.27 -12.95
C ALA A 117 11.15 9.96 -13.21
N LEU A 118 10.81 9.35 -14.35
CA LEU A 118 9.45 8.89 -14.65
C LEU A 118 9.01 7.78 -13.68
N LEU A 119 9.88 6.83 -13.36
CA LEU A 119 9.63 5.81 -12.35
C LEU A 119 9.48 6.42 -10.95
N THR A 120 10.25 7.45 -10.58
CA THR A 120 10.09 8.18 -9.31
C THR A 120 8.70 8.81 -9.22
N PHE A 121 8.18 9.37 -10.31
CA PHE A 121 6.83 9.94 -10.35
C PHE A 121 5.74 8.88 -10.17
N ALA A 122 5.85 7.73 -10.86
CA ALA A 122 4.93 6.60 -10.69
C ALA A 122 5.00 5.98 -9.27
N MET A 123 6.21 5.88 -8.70
CA MET A 123 6.45 5.40 -7.33
C MET A 123 5.89 6.36 -6.27
N PHE A 124 5.94 7.68 -6.51
CA PHE A 124 5.31 8.69 -5.67
C PHE A 124 3.78 8.57 -5.72
N TRP A 125 3.19 8.49 -6.92
CA TRP A 125 1.74 8.41 -7.10
C TRP A 125 1.14 7.18 -6.40
N THR A 126 1.78 6.02 -6.57
CA THR A 126 1.38 4.74 -5.93
C THR A 126 1.57 4.69 -4.40
N SER A 127 2.23 5.68 -3.78
CA SER A 127 2.40 5.75 -2.33
C SER A 127 1.93 7.08 -1.73
N ALA A 128 2.72 8.14 -1.88
CA ALA A 128 2.49 9.41 -1.20
C ALA A 128 1.42 10.28 -1.88
N GLY A 129 1.34 10.26 -3.22
CA GLY A 129 0.23 10.89 -3.95
C GLY A 129 -1.12 10.35 -3.48
N TYR A 130 -1.27 9.02 -3.49
CA TYR A 130 -2.44 8.34 -2.92
C TYR A 130 -2.67 8.70 -1.44
N TYR A 131 -1.62 8.71 -0.60
CA TYR A 131 -1.75 9.09 0.81
C TYR A 131 -2.28 10.51 1.00
N PHE A 132 -1.74 11.52 0.31
CA PHE A 132 -2.20 12.91 0.45
C PHE A 132 -3.64 13.09 -0.07
N ILE A 133 -4.03 12.40 -1.14
CA ILE A 133 -5.41 12.40 -1.65
C ILE A 133 -6.37 11.84 -0.61
N VAL A 134 -6.06 10.68 0.00
CA VAL A 134 -6.95 10.00 0.96
C VAL A 134 -6.97 10.64 2.35
N THR A 135 -5.90 11.34 2.75
CA THR A 135 -5.79 11.94 4.10
C THR A 135 -6.01 13.46 4.15
N GLY A 136 -6.38 14.08 3.03
CA GLY A 136 -6.51 15.54 2.94
C GLY A 136 -5.20 16.25 3.28
N PHE A 137 -4.10 15.89 2.60
CA PHE A 137 -2.74 16.32 2.90
C PHE A 137 -2.26 16.02 4.34
N GLY A 138 -2.83 15.00 4.99
CA GLY A 138 -2.49 14.60 6.35
C GLY A 138 -3.15 15.43 7.45
N TYR A 139 -4.17 16.24 7.13
CA TYR A 139 -5.05 16.82 8.14
C TYR A 139 -5.84 15.74 8.88
N ASP A 140 -6.29 14.69 8.18
CA ASP A 140 -6.97 13.56 8.83
C ASP A 140 -5.97 12.54 9.42
N LYS A 141 -5.71 12.70 10.72
CA LYS A 141 -4.88 11.78 11.52
C LYS A 141 -5.58 10.47 11.87
N THR A 142 -6.83 10.26 11.47
CA THR A 142 -7.57 9.00 11.70
C THR A 142 -6.99 7.88 10.85
N ALA A 143 -6.73 8.15 9.57
CA ALA A 143 -6.06 7.22 8.66
C ALA A 143 -4.65 6.83 9.15
N GLU A 144 -3.92 7.79 9.74
CA GLU A 144 -2.61 7.58 10.35
C GLU A 144 -2.66 6.59 11.52
N LYS A 145 -3.58 6.78 12.47
CA LYS A 145 -3.76 5.85 13.60
C LYS A 145 -4.20 4.45 13.15
N LEU A 146 -5.10 4.37 12.16
CA LEU A 146 -5.56 3.09 11.60
C LEU A 146 -4.43 2.25 10.98
N MET A 147 -3.44 2.90 10.33
CA MET A 147 -2.29 2.18 9.77
C MET A 147 -1.30 1.71 10.85
N GLU A 148 -1.05 2.52 11.89
CA GLU A 148 -0.15 2.15 12.98
C GLU A 148 -0.74 1.04 13.87
N GLN A 149 -2.06 1.06 14.14
CA GLN A 149 -2.74 0.01 14.90
C GLN A 149 -2.77 -1.33 14.13
N LYS A 150 -2.99 -1.31 12.81
CA LYS A 150 -2.98 -2.50 11.94
C LYS A 150 -1.59 -3.15 11.83
N ARG A 151 -0.52 -2.40 12.09
CA ARG A 151 0.88 -2.86 12.15
C ARG A 151 1.21 -3.57 13.48
N GLN A 152 0.56 -3.17 14.57
CA GLN A 152 0.82 -3.74 15.89
C GLN A 152 0.12 -5.09 16.09
N SER A 153 -1.05 -5.30 15.47
CA SER A 153 -1.73 -6.60 15.45
C SER A 153 -1.08 -7.62 14.52
N SER A 154 -0.52 -7.22 13.37
CA SER A 154 0.14 -8.16 12.44
C SER A 154 1.38 -8.81 13.05
N TYR A 155 2.13 -8.08 13.87
CA TYR A 155 3.30 -8.61 14.58
C TYR A 155 2.90 -9.70 15.58
N PHE A 156 1.80 -9.50 16.31
CA PHE A 156 1.27 -10.43 17.32
C PHE A 156 0.55 -11.65 16.69
N ALA A 157 0.03 -11.51 15.47
CA ALA A 157 -0.66 -12.58 14.75
C ALA A 157 0.29 -13.70 14.24
N LEU A 158 1.58 -13.41 14.06
CA LEU A 158 2.58 -14.39 13.63
C LEU A 158 2.99 -15.36 14.76
N GLU A 159 2.90 -14.92 16.01
CA GLU A 159 3.32 -15.67 17.20
C GLU A 159 2.26 -16.69 17.65
N LYS A 160 0.98 -16.44 17.33
CA LYS A 160 -0.17 -17.24 17.79
C LYS A 160 -0.68 -18.26 16.77
N LYS A 161 0.12 -18.66 15.78
CA LYS A 161 -0.29 -19.51 14.64
C LYS A 161 -0.27 -21.03 14.95
N GLY A 162 -0.70 -21.40 16.16
CA GLY A 162 -0.61 -22.78 16.71
C GLY A 162 -1.77 -23.71 16.33
N ASP A 163 -2.93 -23.57 16.99
CA ASP A 163 -3.91 -24.67 17.13
C ASP A 163 -5.42 -24.28 17.00
N LEU A 164 -6.27 -25.28 16.67
CA LEU A 164 -7.73 -25.50 16.95
C LEU A 164 -8.74 -25.69 15.76
N ALA A 165 -9.91 -26.35 16.00
CA ALA A 165 -10.84 -27.04 15.03
C ALA A 165 -12.38 -26.71 15.21
N ALA A 166 -13.46 -27.21 14.52
CA ALA A 166 -13.78 -28.49 13.81
C ALA A 166 -15.14 -28.58 12.96
N TYR A 167 -15.18 -29.22 11.76
CA TYR A 167 -16.26 -30.09 11.11
C TYR A 167 -15.50 -31.06 10.16
N PRO A 168 -16.01 -32.24 9.79
CA PRO A 168 -15.27 -33.51 10.03
C PRO A 168 -14.03 -33.37 10.93
N ALA A 169 -14.20 -32.74 12.10
CA ALA A 169 -13.14 -32.25 12.97
C ALA A 169 -12.03 -31.37 12.32
N ARG A 170 -12.18 -30.94 11.07
CA ARG A 170 -11.20 -30.20 10.24
C ARG A 170 -11.92 -29.07 9.46
N ASN A 171 -12.46 -29.35 8.28
CA ASN A 171 -13.19 -28.47 7.35
C ASN A 171 -14.13 -27.36 7.91
N TYR A 172 -14.77 -27.40 9.11
CA TYR A 172 -15.54 -26.21 9.58
C TYR A 172 -14.66 -25.13 10.13
N ALA A 173 -13.69 -25.45 11.00
CA ALA A 173 -12.79 -24.41 11.48
C ALA A 173 -11.83 -23.98 10.38
N GLU A 174 -11.69 -24.80 9.35
CA GLU A 174 -11.15 -24.37 8.07
C GLU A 174 -12.13 -23.46 7.30
N SER A 175 -13.44 -23.67 7.35
CA SER A 175 -14.48 -22.86 6.69
C SER A 175 -14.78 -21.54 7.42
N ILE A 176 -15.14 -21.59 8.70
CA ILE A 176 -15.09 -20.49 9.68
C ILE A 176 -13.72 -19.82 9.66
N GLY A 177 -12.62 -20.57 9.51
CA GLY A 177 -11.25 -20.03 9.51
C GLY A 177 -10.97 -19.20 8.26
N ARG A 178 -11.10 -19.79 7.07
CA ARG A 178 -11.05 -19.09 5.78
C ARG A 178 -12.05 -17.94 5.74
N GLY A 179 -13.26 -18.15 6.27
CA GLY A 179 -14.33 -17.15 6.36
C GLY A 179 -14.01 -15.99 7.31
N LYS A 180 -13.32 -16.27 8.42
CA LYS A 180 -12.80 -15.29 9.36
C LYS A 180 -11.60 -14.56 8.78
N ASP A 181 -10.67 -15.24 8.13
CA ASP A 181 -9.50 -14.64 7.48
C ASP A 181 -9.95 -13.76 6.31
N LEU A 182 -10.96 -14.21 5.57
CA LEU A 182 -11.64 -13.46 4.51
C LEU A 182 -12.41 -12.26 5.06
N PHE A 183 -13.12 -12.43 6.18
CA PHE A 183 -13.76 -11.33 6.91
C PHE A 183 -12.70 -10.33 7.41
N ASP A 184 -11.61 -10.76 8.02
CA ASP A 184 -10.56 -9.91 8.56
C ASP A 184 -9.80 -9.18 7.43
N ALA A 185 -9.65 -9.81 6.26
CA ALA A 185 -9.05 -9.23 5.08
C ALA A 185 -9.97 -8.21 4.35
N LYS A 186 -11.29 -8.45 4.30
CA LYS A 186 -12.23 -7.72 3.42
C LYS A 186 -13.35 -6.94 4.14
N CYS A 187 -13.74 -7.33 5.35
CA CYS A 187 -14.94 -6.85 6.05
C CYS A 187 -14.64 -6.19 7.41
N ALA A 188 -13.67 -6.69 8.18
CA ALA A 188 -13.38 -6.24 9.55
C ALA A 188 -12.84 -4.80 9.64
N PHE A 189 -12.33 -4.26 8.53
CA PHE A 189 -12.00 -2.83 8.44
C PHE A 189 -13.24 -1.94 8.64
N CYS A 190 -14.43 -2.42 8.22
CA CYS A 190 -15.68 -1.70 8.36
C CYS A 190 -16.53 -2.18 9.54
N HIS A 191 -16.44 -3.46 9.93
CA HIS A 191 -17.36 -4.12 10.86
C HIS A 191 -16.62 -4.77 12.03
N ASP A 192 -17.06 -4.55 13.26
CA ASP A 192 -16.60 -5.34 14.41
C ASP A 192 -17.35 -6.68 14.45
N PRO A 193 -16.71 -7.84 14.33
CA PRO A 193 -17.40 -9.13 14.41
C PRO A 193 -17.81 -9.50 15.84
N TYR A 194 -17.16 -8.98 16.88
CA TYR A 194 -17.38 -9.38 18.27
C TYR A 194 -18.00 -8.30 19.16
N GLY A 195 -18.14 -7.08 18.64
CA GLY A 195 -18.88 -5.97 19.22
C GLY A 195 -20.20 -5.66 18.50
N THR A 196 -21.11 -5.00 19.23
CA THR A 196 -22.36 -4.44 18.71
C THR A 196 -22.23 -2.96 18.34
N LYS A 197 -21.08 -2.34 18.64
CA LYS A 197 -20.82 -0.91 18.39
C LYS A 197 -20.48 -0.70 16.91
N LYS A 198 -20.92 0.43 16.35
CA LYS A 198 -20.59 0.84 14.98
C LYS A 198 -19.10 1.18 14.88
N LEU A 199 -18.43 0.68 13.84
CA LEU A 199 -17.13 1.19 13.37
C LEU A 199 -17.37 2.10 12.16
N VAL A 200 -17.16 1.60 10.94
CA VAL A 200 -17.62 2.28 9.70
C VAL A 200 -19.04 1.80 9.37
N GLY A 201 -19.21 0.48 9.29
CA GLY A 201 -20.48 -0.22 9.33
C GLY A 201 -20.92 -0.59 10.75
N PRO A 202 -22.10 -1.20 10.91
CA PRO A 202 -22.57 -1.73 12.20
C PRO A 202 -21.66 -2.85 12.73
N GLY A 203 -21.61 -2.98 14.06
CA GLY A 203 -21.08 -4.19 14.70
C GLY A 203 -21.95 -5.41 14.37
N LEU A 204 -21.33 -6.57 14.25
CA LEU A 204 -21.93 -7.82 13.76
C LEU A 204 -21.94 -8.95 14.81
N LYS A 205 -21.61 -8.66 16.07
CA LYS A 205 -21.79 -9.62 17.17
C LYS A 205 -23.23 -10.13 17.19
N GLY A 206 -23.40 -11.45 17.12
CA GLY A 206 -24.72 -12.07 17.05
C GLY A 206 -25.59 -11.62 15.87
N VAL A 207 -25.03 -11.15 14.75
CA VAL A 207 -25.84 -10.65 13.62
C VAL A 207 -26.80 -11.71 13.10
N MET A 208 -26.37 -12.98 13.05
CA MET A 208 -27.17 -14.15 12.66
C MET A 208 -28.15 -14.64 13.74
N LYS A 209 -28.09 -14.06 14.95
CA LYS A 209 -28.95 -14.39 16.10
C LYS A 209 -30.04 -13.33 16.33
N GLY A 210 -29.99 -12.20 15.63
CA GLY A 210 -31.07 -11.21 15.58
C GLY A 210 -32.17 -11.58 14.60
N THR A 211 -33.29 -10.85 14.62
CA THR A 211 -34.38 -11.05 13.64
C THR A 211 -34.17 -10.28 12.34
N ARG A 212 -33.38 -9.19 12.35
CA ARG A 212 -33.12 -8.31 11.19
C ARG A 212 -31.69 -7.76 11.20
N LEU A 213 -31.17 -7.45 10.01
CA LEU A 213 -29.84 -6.86 9.82
C LEU A 213 -29.80 -5.37 10.25
N PRO A 214 -28.70 -4.87 10.84
CA PRO A 214 -28.73 -3.62 11.63
C PRO A 214 -28.95 -2.30 10.87
N VAL A 215 -28.90 -2.30 9.53
CA VAL A 215 -29.01 -1.08 8.70
C VAL A 215 -29.96 -1.25 7.52
N SER A 216 -29.92 -2.38 6.82
CA SER A 216 -30.83 -2.67 5.70
C SER A 216 -32.18 -3.25 6.12
N LEU A 217 -32.35 -3.59 7.41
CA LEU A 217 -33.58 -4.12 8.03
C LEU A 217 -34.16 -5.41 7.40
N ARG A 218 -33.46 -6.01 6.41
CA ARG A 218 -33.72 -7.35 5.87
C ARG A 218 -33.67 -8.40 6.99
N PRO A 219 -34.40 -9.54 6.91
CA PRO A 219 -34.26 -10.64 7.86
C PRO A 219 -32.81 -11.13 7.95
N ALA A 220 -32.36 -11.53 9.14
CA ALA A 220 -30.96 -11.94 9.35
C ALA A 220 -30.69 -13.42 8.96
N THR A 221 -31.00 -13.79 7.71
CA THR A 221 -30.79 -15.15 7.17
C THR A 221 -29.54 -15.24 6.29
N PRO A 222 -28.95 -16.44 6.11
CA PRO A 222 -27.80 -16.65 5.22
C PRO A 222 -27.97 -16.06 3.82
N ASP A 223 -29.15 -16.22 3.20
CA ASP A 223 -29.41 -15.71 1.86
C ASP A 223 -29.50 -14.18 1.81
N ASN A 224 -29.98 -13.55 2.90
CA ASN A 224 -29.96 -12.10 3.04
C ASN A 224 -28.56 -11.56 3.30
N ILE A 225 -27.66 -12.30 3.97
CA ILE A 225 -26.22 -11.98 4.04
C ILE A 225 -25.58 -12.11 2.65
N ARG A 226 -25.85 -13.21 1.93
CA ARG A 226 -25.34 -13.41 0.55
C ARG A 226 -25.79 -12.25 -0.34
N LEU A 227 -27.08 -11.89 -0.31
CA LEU A 227 -27.60 -10.72 -1.02
C LEU A 227 -26.96 -9.41 -0.55
N GLN A 228 -26.74 -9.20 0.76
CA GLN A 228 -26.08 -8.01 1.32
C GLN A 228 -24.60 -7.88 0.92
N LEU A 229 -23.92 -8.98 0.60
CA LEU A 229 -22.55 -8.99 0.07
C LEU A 229 -22.51 -8.79 -1.45
N ARG A 230 -23.43 -9.37 -2.21
CA ARG A 230 -23.53 -9.19 -3.68
C ARG A 230 -24.06 -7.79 -4.03
N GLU A 231 -25.17 -7.40 -3.42
CA GLU A 231 -25.93 -6.16 -3.62
C GLU A 231 -26.04 -5.39 -2.29
N PRO A 232 -24.98 -4.64 -1.95
CA PRO A 232 -24.85 -3.97 -0.66
C PRO A 232 -25.79 -2.76 -0.54
N PHE A 233 -25.94 -2.29 0.70
CA PHE A 233 -26.84 -1.19 1.03
C PHE A 233 -26.03 0.07 1.37
N ARG A 234 -26.32 1.17 0.65
CA ARG A 234 -25.64 2.47 0.75
C ARG A 234 -24.11 2.34 0.61
N ASP A 235 -23.38 2.76 1.64
CA ASP A 235 -21.94 3.08 1.65
C ASP A 235 -21.04 1.83 1.81
N MET A 236 -21.65 0.64 1.82
CA MET A 236 -20.96 -0.66 1.87
C MET A 236 -20.51 -1.10 0.45
N PRO A 237 -19.24 -1.51 0.24
CA PRO A 237 -18.77 -1.96 -1.07
C PRO A 237 -19.34 -3.32 -1.47
N SER A 238 -19.42 -3.60 -2.78
CA SER A 238 -19.91 -4.89 -3.31
C SER A 238 -18.79 -5.94 -3.36
N PHE A 239 -19.19 -7.17 -3.04
CA PHE A 239 -18.36 -8.38 -3.07
C PHE A 239 -18.88 -9.40 -4.10
N LYS A 240 -19.49 -8.92 -5.20
CA LYS A 240 -19.97 -9.77 -6.30
C LYS A 240 -18.87 -10.60 -7.00
N TYR A 241 -17.60 -10.28 -6.76
CA TYR A 241 -16.44 -10.97 -7.33
C TYR A 241 -15.93 -12.17 -6.52
N LEU A 242 -16.43 -12.42 -5.29
CA LEU A 242 -16.02 -13.58 -4.49
C LEU A 242 -16.64 -14.88 -5.06
N PRO A 243 -15.93 -16.02 -5.14
CA PRO A 243 -16.53 -17.33 -5.36
C PRO A 243 -17.62 -17.63 -4.32
N ASP A 244 -18.66 -18.39 -4.67
CA ASP A 244 -19.75 -18.69 -3.71
C ASP A 244 -19.24 -19.47 -2.49
N GLY A 245 -18.26 -20.37 -2.65
CA GLY A 245 -17.62 -21.07 -1.51
C GLY A 245 -16.91 -20.12 -0.51
N GLU A 246 -16.31 -19.02 -0.99
CA GLU A 246 -15.77 -17.96 -0.11
C GLU A 246 -16.90 -17.23 0.64
N VAL A 247 -18.09 -17.11 0.04
CA VAL A 247 -19.26 -16.50 0.69
C VAL A 247 -19.89 -17.45 1.72
N GLU A 248 -19.92 -18.76 1.46
CA GLU A 248 -20.37 -19.75 2.45
C GLU A 248 -19.39 -19.85 3.64
N ASP A 249 -18.08 -19.78 3.40
CA ASP A 249 -17.07 -19.67 4.46
C ASP A 249 -17.31 -18.41 5.32
N LEU A 250 -17.54 -17.25 4.69
CA LEU A 250 -17.92 -16.00 5.38
C LEU A 250 -19.19 -16.15 6.24
N ILE A 251 -20.23 -16.81 5.70
CA ILE A 251 -21.48 -17.06 6.41
C ILE A 251 -21.26 -18.04 7.58
N ALA A 252 -20.44 -19.08 7.40
CA ALA A 252 -20.03 -20.00 8.45
C ALA A 252 -19.36 -19.26 9.62
N PHE A 253 -18.45 -18.31 9.32
CA PHE A 253 -17.87 -17.45 10.36
C PHE A 253 -18.92 -16.57 11.05
N LEU A 254 -19.77 -15.87 10.29
CA LEU A 254 -20.81 -14.98 10.85
C LEU A 254 -21.81 -15.71 11.76
N ASN A 255 -22.06 -17.00 11.53
CA ASN A 255 -22.90 -17.83 12.41
C ASN A 255 -22.26 -18.12 13.79
N THR A 256 -20.95 -17.91 13.97
CA THR A 256 -20.26 -18.12 15.26
C THR A 256 -20.38 -16.94 16.24
N LEU A 257 -20.74 -15.74 15.73
CA LEU A 257 -20.62 -14.44 16.41
C LEU A 257 -21.70 -14.12 17.45
#